data_AF-A0A4R5V2I4-F1
#
_entry.id   AF-A0A4R5V2I4-F1
#
_cell.length_a   1.000
_cell.length_b   1.000
_cell.length_c   1.000
_cell.angle_alpha   90.00
_cell.angle_beta   90.00
_cell.angle_gamma   90.00
#
_symmetry.space_group_name_H-M   'P 1'
#
loop_
_entity.id
_entity.type
_entity.pdbx_description
1 polymer ?
#
loop_
_entity_poly.entity_id
_entity_poly.type
_entity_poly.pdbx_seq_one_letter_code
_entity_poly.pdbx_strand_id
1 'polypeptide(L)'
;MDWSKAIDSSIEILQKSDRGIVLMDMYNNILTPEEAAFNKTTVTPYNALKFIQQQFAGLGFDVSKKENRIKMIALLEELDRLSKEKLRF
;
A
#
# COMPACT_ATOMS: atom_id res chain seq x y z
N MET A 1 5.08 13.92 6.50
CA MET A 1 4.84 12.93 5.44
C MET A 1 5.66 11.71 5.78
N ASP A 2 5.03 10.56 5.98
CA ASP A 2 5.71 9.34 6.38
C ASP A 2 5.48 8.27 5.31
N TRP A 3 6.54 8.03 4.53
CA TRP A 3 6.57 7.04 3.48
C TRP A 3 6.49 5.61 4.02
N SER A 4 7.07 5.36 5.20
CA SER A 4 6.98 4.05 5.86
C SER A 4 5.53 3.72 6.16
N LYS A 5 4.81 4.67 6.77
CA LYS A 5 3.38 4.50 7.09
C LYS A 5 2.52 4.24 5.85
N ALA A 6 2.81 4.88 4.72
CA ALA A 6 2.06 4.64 3.48
C ALA A 6 2.37 3.28 2.86
N ILE A 7 3.63 2.82 2.95
CA ILE A 7 4.02 1.47 2.52
C ILE A 7 3.35 0.42 3.40
N ASP A 8 3.43 0.56 4.73
CA ASP A 8 2.83 -0.38 5.69
C ASP A 8 1.31 -0.47 5.49
N SER A 9 0.64 0.69 5.38
CA SER A 9 -0.80 0.75 5.09
C SER A 9 -1.15 0.11 3.75
N SER A 10 -0.34 0.33 2.71
CA SER A 10 -0.56 -0.27 1.39
C SER A 10 -0.42 -1.79 1.42
N ILE A 11 0.55 -2.31 2.18
CA ILE A 11 0.72 -3.75 2.38
C ILE A 11 -0.50 -4.33 3.12
N GLU A 12 -0.95 -3.66 4.18
CA GLU A 12 -2.15 -4.08 4.93
C GLU A 12 -3.40 -4.12 4.04
N ILE A 13 -3.61 -3.08 3.21
CA ILE A 13 -4.70 -3.01 2.24
C ILE A 13 -4.65 -4.21 1.30
N LEU A 14 -3.48 -4.52 0.74
CA LEU A 14 -3.33 -5.63 -0.19
C LEU A 14 -3.58 -6.97 0.50
N GLN A 15 -3.11 -7.17 1.73
CA GLN A 15 -3.31 -8.39 2.50
C GLN A 15 -4.77 -8.62 2.89
N LYS A 16 -5.50 -7.56 3.24
CA LYS A 16 -6.93 -7.61 3.59
C LYS A 16 -7.85 -7.51 2.38
N SER A 17 -7.31 -7.23 1.19
CA SER A 17 -8.12 -7.14 -0.03
C SER A 17 -8.58 -8.51 -0.50
N ASP A 18 -9.88 -8.62 -0.80
CA ASP A 18 -10.43 -9.75 -1.52
C ASP A 18 -10.81 -9.28 -2.94
N ARG A 19 -10.22 -9.93 -3.96
CA ARG A 19 -10.41 -9.59 -5.39
C ARG A 19 -10.20 -8.10 -5.73
N GLY A 20 -9.30 -7.44 -5.01
CA GLY A 20 -8.99 -6.02 -5.20
C GLY A 20 -9.98 -5.05 -4.54
N ILE A 21 -10.86 -5.55 -3.67
CA ILE A 21 -11.78 -4.76 -2.84
C ILE A 21 -11.34 -4.87 -1.39
N VAL A 22 -11.34 -3.76 -0.67
CA VAL A 22 -11.23 -3.72 0.80
C VAL A 22 -12.50 -3.14 1.40
N LEU A 23 -12.83 -3.58 2.61
CA LEU A 23 -13.97 -3.06 3.35
C LEU A 23 -13.47 -2.10 4.42
N MET A 24 -14.13 -0.96 4.54
CA MET A 24 -13.77 0.08 5.49
C MET A 24 -14.96 0.42 6.38
N ASP A 25 -14.74 0.49 7.68
CA ASP A 25 -15.76 0.93 8.63
C ASP A 25 -15.88 2.46 8.70
N MET A 26 -16.79 2.97 9.54
CA MET A 26 -17.00 4.41 9.73
C MET A 26 -15.81 5.13 10.39
N TYR A 27 -14.87 4.40 10.96
CA TYR A 27 -13.67 4.92 11.63
C TYR A 27 -12.42 4.79 10.76
N ASN A 28 -12.57 4.40 9.48
CA ASN A 28 -11.49 4.14 8.52
C ASN A 28 -10.61 2.92 8.86
N ASN A 29 -11.11 1.96 9.63
CA ASN A 29 -10.42 0.69 9.82
C ASN A 29 -10.68 -0.22 8.62
N ILE A 30 -9.62 -0.86 8.13
CA ILE A 30 -9.71 -1.85 7.06
C ILE A 30 -10.00 -3.21 7.67
N LEU A 31 -11.07 -3.84 7.18
CA LEU A 31 -11.59 -5.12 7.66
C LEU A 31 -11.68 -6.11 6.50
N THR A 32 -11.54 -7.39 6.81
CA THR A 32 -11.90 -8.45 5.87
C THR A 32 -13.43 -8.63 5.81
N PRO A 33 -13.97 -9.23 4.73
CA PRO A 33 -15.39 -9.59 4.64
C PRO A 33 -15.89 -10.42 5.83
N GLU A 34 -15.07 -11.35 6.31
CA GLU A 34 -15.38 -12.24 7.45
C GLU A 34 -15.47 -11.44 8.75
N GLU A 35 -14.52 -10.55 9.00
CA GLU A 35 -14.50 -9.68 10.19
C GLU A 35 -15.71 -8.76 10.23
N ALA A 36 -16.05 -8.15 9.09
CA ALA A 36 -17.20 -7.26 8.97
C ALA A 36 -18.53 -8.00 9.21
N ALA A 37 -18.66 -9.20 8.64
CA ALA A 37 -19.84 -10.05 8.83
C ALA A 37 -19.98 -10.53 10.29
N PHE A 38 -18.89 -10.97 10.90
CA PHE A 38 -18.86 -11.45 12.28
C PHE A 38 -19.22 -10.34 13.28
N ASN A 39 -18.61 -9.15 13.13
CA ASN A 39 -18.84 -8.01 14.00
C ASN A 39 -20.12 -7.24 13.69
N LYS A 40 -20.91 -7.67 12.68
CA LYS A 40 -22.12 -6.98 12.20
C LYS A 40 -21.89 -5.48 11.97
N THR A 41 -20.71 -5.15 11.47
CA THR A 41 -20.28 -3.76 11.30
C THR A 41 -20.69 -3.28 9.91
N THR A 42 -21.30 -2.10 9.85
CA THR A 42 -21.56 -1.44 8.58
C THR A 42 -20.24 -1.04 7.95
N VAL A 43 -19.98 -1.57 6.77
CA VAL A 43 -18.75 -1.31 6.01
C VAL A 43 -19.07 -0.81 4.62
N THR A 44 -18.16 -0.02 4.07
CA THR A 44 -18.21 0.48 2.70
C THR A 44 -17.10 -0.16 1.88
N PRO A 45 -17.38 -0.69 0.68
CA PRO A 45 -16.36 -1.27 -0.18
C PRO A 45 -15.55 -0.18 -0.89
N TYR A 46 -14.23 -0.38 -0.96
CA TYR A 46 -13.30 0.48 -1.69
C TYR A 46 -12.42 -0.35 -2.62
N ASN A 47 -12.05 0.24 -3.75
CA ASN A 47 -11.06 -0.35 -4.65
C ASN A 47 -9.65 -0.19 -4.05
N ALA A 48 -9.01 -1.31 -3.72
CA ALA A 48 -7.72 -1.36 -3.05
C ALA A 48 -6.62 -0.62 -3.84
N LEU A 49 -6.56 -0.85 -5.15
CA LEU A 49 -5.56 -0.22 -6.02
C LEU A 49 -5.72 1.30 -6.05
N LYS A 50 -6.95 1.79 -6.23
CA LYS A 50 -7.23 3.23 -6.27
C LYS A 50 -6.90 3.90 -4.94
N PHE A 51 -7.18 3.22 -3.83
CA PHE A 51 -6.89 3.74 -2.49
C PHE A 51 -5.38 3.90 -2.28
N ILE A 52 -4.58 2.89 -2.64
CA ILE A 52 -3.12 2.95 -2.58
C ILE A 52 -2.58 4.08 -3.46
N GLN A 53 -3.08 4.19 -4.70
CA GLN A 53 -2.69 5.26 -5.62
C GLN A 53 -2.94 6.65 -5.03
N GLN A 54 -4.08 6.86 -4.37
CA GLN A 54 -4.41 8.13 -3.71
C GLN A 54 -3.49 8.43 -2.53
N GLN A 55 -3.15 7.44 -1.72
CA GLN A 55 -2.21 7.60 -0.60
C GLN A 55 -0.83 8.08 -1.08
N PHE A 56 -0.27 7.42 -2.09
CA PHE A 56 1.04 7.78 -2.64
C PHE A 56 1.01 9.11 -3.40
N ALA A 57 -0.08 9.41 -4.13
CA ALA A 57 -0.25 10.70 -4.77
C ALA A 57 -0.25 11.86 -3.75
N GLY A 58 -0.88 11.65 -2.58
CA GLY A 58 -0.84 12.60 -1.47
C GLY A 58 0.56 12.84 -0.86
N LEU A 59 1.49 11.91 -1.08
CA LEU A 59 2.91 12.04 -0.72
C LEU A 59 3.76 12.66 -1.83
N GLY A 60 3.15 13.09 -2.93
CA GLY A 60 3.85 13.67 -4.08
C GLY A 60 4.47 12.65 -5.02
N PHE A 61 4.14 11.37 -4.88
CA PHE A 61 4.63 10.32 -5.76
C PHE A 61 3.49 9.51 -6.37
N ASP A 62 3.27 9.72 -7.66
CA ASP A 62 2.20 9.03 -8.34
C ASP A 62 2.62 7.62 -8.77
N VAL A 63 2.27 6.61 -7.97
CA VAL A 63 2.50 5.19 -8.27
C VAL A 63 1.62 4.65 -9.40
N SER A 64 0.59 5.39 -9.85
CA SER A 64 -0.24 4.97 -10.99
C SER A 64 0.53 5.11 -12.31
N LYS A 65 1.51 6.00 -12.37
CA LYS A 65 2.41 6.18 -13.53
C LYS A 65 3.41 5.04 -13.62
N LYS A 66 3.41 4.33 -14.76
CA LYS A 66 4.34 3.22 -15.03
C LYS A 66 5.81 3.64 -14.89
N GLU A 67 6.15 4.82 -15.38
CA GLU A 67 7.52 5.36 -15.32
C GLU A 67 8.03 5.52 -13.89
N ASN A 68 7.17 6.00 -12.98
CA ASN A 68 7.52 6.17 -11.57
C ASN A 68 7.76 4.81 -10.91
N ARG A 69 6.95 3.79 -11.22
CA ARG A 69 7.17 2.42 -10.73
C ARG A 69 8.51 1.85 -11.21
N ILE A 70 8.84 2.01 -12.49
CA ILE A 70 10.11 1.54 -13.05
C ILE A 70 11.30 2.22 -12.36
N LYS A 71 11.26 3.55 -12.20
CA LYS A 71 12.31 4.30 -11.50
C LYS A 71 12.49 3.84 -10.06
N MET A 72 11.38 3.57 -9.35
CA MET A 72 11.43 3.06 -7.98
C MET A 72 12.06 1.67 -7.91
N ILE A 73 11.67 0.75 -8.80
CA ILE A 73 12.25 -0.59 -8.85
C ILE A 73 13.76 -0.51 -9.08
N ALA A 74 14.20 0.26 -10.07
CA ALA A 74 15.63 0.42 -10.37
C ALA A 74 16.42 1.00 -9.18
N LEU A 75 15.84 1.97 -8.46
CA LEU A 75 16.45 2.53 -7.25
C LEU A 75 16.59 1.48 -6.14
N LEU A 76 15.54 0.70 -5.88
CA LEU A 76 15.56 -0.34 -4.85
C LEU A 76 16.58 -1.44 -5.18
N GLU A 77 16.63 -1.87 -6.44
CA GLU A 77 17.62 -2.85 -6.91
C GLU A 77 19.06 -2.36 -6.72
N GLU A 78 19.31 -1.08 -7.01
CA GLU A 78 20.62 -0.46 -6.83
C GLU A 78 21.03 -0.36 -5.36
N LEU A 79 20.10 0.05 -4.48
CA LEU A 79 20.34 0.09 -3.03
C LEU A 79 20.63 -1.30 -2.46
N ASP A 80 19.90 -2.32 -2.92
CA ASP A 80 20.13 -3.71 -2.55
C ASP A 80 21.48 -4.23 -3.05
N ARG A 81 21.92 -3.82 -4.24
CA ARG A 81 23.26 -4.13 -4.76
C ARG A 81 24.33 -3.53 -3.87
N LEU A 82 24.24 -2.23 -3.57
CA LEU A 82 25.21 -1.52 -2.74
C LEU A 82 25.27 -2.04 -1.30
N SER A 83 24.12 -2.44 -0.73
CA SER A 83 24.09 -3.00 0.63
C SER A 83 24.78 -4.38 0.71
N LYS A 84 24.66 -5.21 -0.34
CA LYS A 84 25.31 -6.51 -0.45
C LYS A 84 26.80 -6.41 -0.75
N GLU A 85 27.23 -5.36 -1.44
CA GLU A 85 28.63 -5.16 -1.81
C GLU A 85 29.56 -4.95 -0.62
N LYS A 86 29.07 -4.86 0.63
CA LYS A 86 29.86 -4.70 1.86
C LYS A 86 31.02 -3.76 1.57
N LEU A 87 30.73 -2.47 1.44
CA LEU A 87 31.72 -1.43 1.29
C LEU A 87 32.83 -1.67 2.34
N ARG A 88 33.95 -2.25 1.88
CA ARG A 88 35.17 -2.44 2.65
C ARG A 88 35.81 -1.05 2.71
N PHE A 89 35.27 -0.21 3.57
CA PHE A 89 35.93 1.01 4.01
C PHE A 89 36.58 0.74 5.37
#